data_AF-A0A2V7N2N1-F1
#
_entry.id   AF-A0A2V7N2N1-F1
#
_cell.length_a   1.000
_cell.length_b   1.000
_cell.length_c   1.000
_cell.angle_alpha   90.00
_cell.angle_beta   90.00
_cell.angle_gamma   90.00
#
_symmetry.space_group_name_H-M   'P 1'
#
loop_
_entity.id
_entity.type
_entity.pdbx_description
1 polymer ?
#
loop_
_entity_poly.entity_id
_entity_poly.type
_entity_poly.pdbx_seq_one_letter_code
_entity_poly.pdbx_strand_id
1 'polypeptide(L)'
;MTASLQHLTADEIEQWAVGLLGASRAIHLAQCADCFAAAERERKFFRDLAQLARLAPAADFADKVMAQVRIPAPSGGFERR
;
A
#
# COMPACT_ATOMS: atom_id res chain seq x y z
N MET A 1 -23.10 26.83 -0.34
CA MET A 1 -21.75 26.24 -0.29
C MET A 1 -21.50 25.72 1.12
N THR A 2 -21.98 24.52 1.44
CA THR A 2 -21.84 23.92 2.77
C THR A 2 -21.16 22.57 2.61
N ALA A 3 -19.83 22.58 2.53
CA ALA A 3 -19.02 21.37 2.44
C ALA A 3 -18.26 21.05 3.74
N SER A 4 -18.55 21.74 4.87
CA SER A 4 -17.59 21.85 5.98
C SER A 4 -18.08 21.32 7.33
N LEU A 5 -19.14 20.51 7.40
CA LEU A 5 -19.67 19.99 8.68
C LEU A 5 -19.39 18.49 8.92
N GLN A 6 -18.84 17.77 7.95
CA GLN A 6 -18.52 16.35 8.14
C GLN A 6 -17.03 16.17 8.37
N HIS A 7 -16.70 15.48 9.47
CA HIS A 7 -15.36 14.98 9.74
C HIS A 7 -14.91 13.99 8.66
N LEU A 8 -13.60 13.77 8.57
CA LEU A 8 -13.02 12.75 7.69
C LEU A 8 -13.46 11.36 8.11
N THR A 9 -13.72 10.50 7.13
CA THR A 9 -13.92 9.07 7.36
C THR A 9 -12.58 8.39 7.66
N ALA A 10 -12.61 7.14 8.14
CA ALA A 10 -11.40 6.35 8.34
C ALA A 10 -10.58 6.21 7.04
N ASP A 11 -11.24 5.87 5.92
CA ASP A 11 -10.59 5.76 4.61
C ASP A 11 -9.91 7.06 4.18
N GLU A 12 -10.52 8.22 4.42
CA GLU A 12 -9.92 9.52 4.11
C GLU A 12 -8.70 9.83 5.00
N ILE A 13 -8.74 9.41 6.26
CA ILE A 13 -7.59 9.50 7.18
C ILE A 13 -6.44 8.60 6.72
N GLU A 14 -6.73 7.39 6.27
CA GLU A 14 -5.74 6.46 5.71
C GLU A 14 -5.16 7.00 4.40
N GLN A 15 -6.01 7.50 3.50
CA GLN A 15 -5.59 8.18 2.26
C GLN A 15 -4.63 9.33 2.56
N TRP A 16 -4.87 10.11 3.61
CA TRP A 16 -3.93 11.14 4.01
C TRP A 16 -2.58 10.57 4.46
N ALA A 17 -2.60 9.51 5.26
CA ALA A 17 -1.38 8.89 5.79
C ALA A 17 -0.47 8.37 4.67
N VAL A 18 -1.04 7.95 3.54
CA VAL A 18 -0.30 7.49 2.33
C VAL A 18 -0.14 8.57 1.25
N GLY A 19 -0.55 9.81 1.50
CA GLY A 19 -0.34 10.95 0.57
C GLY A 19 -1.33 11.04 -0.60
N LEU A 20 -2.51 10.43 -0.48
CA LEU A 20 -3.55 10.36 -1.52
C LEU A 20 -4.80 11.20 -1.20
N LEU A 21 -4.84 11.93 -0.08
CA LEU A 21 -6.00 12.74 0.28
C LEU A 21 -6.20 13.94 -0.67
N GLY A 22 -7.43 14.14 -1.14
CA GLY A 22 -7.78 15.28 -1.98
C GLY A 22 -7.67 16.64 -1.28
N ALA A 23 -7.33 17.69 -2.04
CA ALA A 23 -7.02 19.03 -1.52
C ALA A 23 -8.12 19.64 -0.62
N SER A 24 -9.40 19.51 -0.99
CA SER A 24 -10.52 20.06 -0.20
C SER A 24 -10.58 19.45 1.20
N ARG A 25 -10.41 18.12 1.29
CA ARG A 25 -10.36 17.40 2.56
C ARG A 25 -9.08 17.70 3.35
N ALA A 26 -7.95 17.92 2.67
CA ALA A 26 -6.70 18.32 3.30
C ALA A 26 -6.79 19.70 3.98
N ILE A 27 -7.54 20.64 3.40
CA ILE A 27 -7.84 21.94 4.04
C ILE A 27 -8.64 21.73 5.34
N HIS A 28 -9.66 20.87 5.31
CA HIS A 28 -10.41 20.53 6.53
C HIS A 28 -9.51 19.92 7.61
N LEU A 29 -8.63 18.98 7.25
CA LEU A 29 -7.69 18.36 8.18
C LEU A 29 -6.82 19.41 8.89
N ALA A 30 -6.36 20.44 8.17
CA ALA A 30 -5.57 21.52 8.75
C ALA A 30 -6.34 22.42 9.72
N GLN A 31 -7.68 22.37 9.69
CA GLN A 31 -8.56 23.25 10.48
C GLN A 31 -9.30 22.50 11.61
N CYS A 32 -9.35 21.17 11.58
CA CYS A 32 -10.07 20.34 12.54
C CYS A 32 -9.12 19.54 13.43
N ALA A 33 -9.06 19.88 14.72
CA ALA A 33 -8.17 19.24 15.69
C ALA A 33 -8.45 17.72 15.86
N ASP A 34 -9.72 17.30 15.82
CA ASP A 34 -10.08 15.89 15.97
C ASP A 34 -9.60 15.03 14.79
N CYS A 35 -9.82 15.53 13.57
CA CYS A 35 -9.32 14.87 12.37
C CYS A 35 -7.79 14.88 12.32
N PHE A 36 -7.15 15.97 12.72
CA PHE A 36 -5.70 16.04 12.81
C PHE A 36 -5.14 15.00 13.81
N ALA A 37 -5.72 14.89 15.00
CA ALA A 37 -5.31 13.91 16.00
C ALA A 37 -5.50 12.46 15.51
N ALA A 38 -6.57 12.16 14.78
CA ALA A 38 -6.78 10.86 14.15
C ALA A 38 -5.71 10.57 13.08
N ALA A 39 -5.45 11.54 12.20
CA ALA A 39 -4.44 11.44 11.15
C ALA A 39 -3.03 11.23 11.71
N GLU A 40 -2.66 11.93 12.79
CA GLU A 40 -1.35 11.73 13.42
C GLU A 40 -1.14 10.32 13.96
N ARG A 41 -2.20 9.69 14.51
CA ARG A 41 -2.15 8.28 14.94
C ARG A 41 -1.95 7.36 13.74
N GLU A 42 -2.67 7.61 12.65
CA GLU A 42 -2.57 6.82 11.42
C GLU A 42 -1.17 6.90 10.81
N ARG A 43 -0.63 8.12 10.66
CA ARG A 43 0.73 8.32 10.13
C ARG A 43 1.80 7.70 11.03
N LYS A 44 1.61 7.69 12.35
CA LYS A 44 2.51 6.97 13.26
C LYS A 44 2.48 5.47 12.95
N PHE A 45 1.31 4.88 12.81
CA PHE A 45 1.16 3.46 12.47
C PHE A 45 1.90 3.10 11.17
N PHE A 46 1.74 3.87 10.09
CA PHE A 46 2.48 3.63 8.85
C PHE A 46 4.00 3.77 8.99
N ARG A 47 4.48 4.70 9.82
CA ARG A 47 5.93 4.79 10.12
C ARG A 47 6.43 3.56 10.86
N ASP A 48 5.68 3.07 11.82
CA ASP A 48 6.05 1.88 12.60
C ASP A 48 6.07 0.64 11.69
N LEU A 49 5.10 0.50 10.78
CA LEU A 49 5.11 -0.54 9.74
C LEU A 49 6.31 -0.43 8.80
N ALA A 50 6.69 0.78 8.39
CA ALA A 50 7.82 1.01 7.50
C ALA A 50 9.19 0.64 8.14
N GLN A 51 9.25 0.59 9.47
CA GLN A 51 10.45 0.16 10.21
C GLN A 51 10.57 -1.35 10.36
N LEU A 52 9.53 -2.12 10.02
CA LEU A 52 9.58 -3.57 10.10
C LEU A 52 10.67 -4.13 9.18
N ALA A 53 11.39 -5.14 9.69
CA ALA A 53 12.41 -5.83 8.91
C ALA A 53 11.78 -6.43 7.65
N ARG A 54 12.32 -6.07 6.49
CA ARG A 54 11.94 -6.71 5.23
C ARG A 54 12.45 -8.14 5.24
N LEU A 55 11.53 -9.08 5.23
CA LEU A 55 11.86 -10.48 5.07
C LEU A 55 12.15 -10.74 3.59
N ALA A 56 13.36 -11.18 3.30
CA ALA A 56 13.73 -11.71 1.99
C ALA A 56 13.87 -13.23 2.10
N PRO A 57 13.43 -13.98 1.09
CA PRO A 57 13.70 -15.41 1.06
C PRO A 57 15.20 -15.68 0.93
N ALA A 58 15.63 -16.89 1.28
CA ALA A 58 17.01 -17.31 1.09
C ALA A 58 17.43 -17.22 -0.39
N ALA A 59 18.74 -17.08 -0.65
CA ALA A 59 19.27 -16.91 -2.01
C ALA A 59 18.89 -18.06 -2.96
N ASP A 60 18.70 -19.27 -2.43
CA ASP A 60 18.34 -20.49 -3.18
C ASP A 60 16.83 -20.71 -3.31
N PHE A 61 16.01 -19.75 -2.87
CA PHE A 61 14.55 -19.89 -2.88
C PHE A 61 13.99 -20.10 -4.28
N ALA A 62 14.46 -19.33 -5.27
CA ALA A 62 14.00 -19.46 -6.64
C ALA A 62 14.28 -20.87 -7.19
N ASP A 63 15.47 -21.40 -6.96
CA ASP A 63 15.85 -22.75 -7.38
C ASP A 63 14.98 -23.82 -6.71
N LYS A 64 14.73 -23.68 -5.40
CA LYS A 64 13.85 -24.59 -4.64
C LYS A 64 12.40 -24.55 -5.11
N VAL A 65 11.90 -23.39 -5.53
CA VAL A 65 10.58 -23.25 -6.13
C VAL A 65 10.57 -23.94 -7.49
N MET A 66 11.52 -23.62 -8.36
CA MET A 66 11.58 -24.15 -9.72
C MET A 66 11.77 -25.67 -9.78
N ALA A 67 12.45 -26.26 -8.80
CA ALA A 67 12.58 -27.72 -8.67
C ALA A 67 11.22 -28.44 -8.48
N GLN A 68 10.20 -27.74 -7.97
CA GLN A 68 8.87 -28.30 -7.72
C GLN A 68 7.86 -27.94 -8.82
N VAL A 69 8.15 -26.93 -9.63
CA VAL A 69 7.26 -26.52 -10.73
C VAL A 69 7.38 -27.53 -11.87
N ARG A 70 6.27 -28.21 -12.17
CA ARG A 70 6.16 -29.03 -13.38
C ARG A 70 5.91 -28.11 -14.58
N ILE A 71 6.93 -27.93 -15.42
CA ILE A 71 6.80 -27.18 -16.67
C ILE A 71 6.40 -28.15 -17.79
N PRO A 72 5.21 -28.01 -18.40
CA PRO A 72 4.86 -28.77 -19.58
C PRO A 72 5.83 -28.47 -20.72
N ALA A 73 6.19 -29.49 -21.51
CA ALA A 73 7.04 -29.28 -22.69
C ALA A 73 6.37 -28.25 -23.62
N PRO A 74 7.14 -27.32 -24.22
CA PRO A 74 6.59 -26.40 -25.21
C PRO A 74 5.94 -27.19 -26.34
N SER A 75 4.65 -26.99 -26.55
CA SER A 75 3.93 -27.53 -27.70
C SER A 75 4.30 -26.72 -28.95
N GLY A 76 5.45 -27.01 -29.55
CA GLY A 76 5.88 -26.32 -30.77
C GLY A 76 7.17 -26.87 -31.37
N GLY A 77 7.04 -27.79 -32.33
CA GLY A 77 8.11 -28.13 -33.25
C GLY A 77 8.39 -26.93 -34.15
N PHE A 78 9.50 -26.23 -33.89
CA PHE A 78 9.97 -25.19 -34.79
C PHE A 78 10.79 -25.86 -35.91
N GLU A 79 10.12 -26.40 -36.93
CA GLU A 79 10.78 -26.83 -38.17
C GLU A 79 11.33 -25.60 -38.89
N ARG A 80 12.65 -25.41 -38.86
CA ARG A 80 13.31 -24.41 -39.71
C ARG A 80 13.38 -24.98 -41.13
N ARG A 81 12.65 -24.34 -42.04
CA ARG A 81 12.79 -24.50 -43.50
C ARG A 81 14.05 -23.81 -44.00
#